data_AF-M0A0G9-F1
#
_entry.id   AF-M0A0G9-F1
#
_cell.length_a   1.000
_cell.length_b   1.000
_cell.length_c   1.000
_cell.angle_alpha   90.00
_cell.angle_beta   90.00
_cell.angle_gamma   90.00
#
_symmetry.space_group_name_H-M   'P 1'
#
loop_
_entity.id
_entity.type
_entity.pdbx_description
1 polymer ?
#
loop_
_entity_poly.entity_id
_entity_poly.type
_entity_poly.pdbx_seq_one_letter_code
_entity_poly.pdbx_strand_id
1 'polypeptide(L)'
;MSSGLERGDRDLAAELESPATGQVGIPVDAICTGCGRIHVKRSPLEAVREASTDTEPTELEVRDLTSFKHVCHRCQTATWWNPVAVLSGLLEHEGGE
;
A
#
# COMPACT_ATOMS: atom_id res chain seq x y z
N MET A 1 7.73 2.94 26.91
CA MET A 1 6.83 2.15 26.05
C MET A 1 6.58 3.00 24.82
N SER A 2 7.42 2.85 23.79
CA SER A 2 7.36 3.67 22.58
C SER A 2 7.41 2.74 21.38
N SER A 3 6.27 2.14 21.06
CA SER A 3 6.11 1.31 19.85
C SER A 3 5.91 2.21 18.63
N GLY A 4 6.83 3.16 18.43
CA GLY A 4 6.98 3.85 17.15
C GLY A 4 7.82 2.97 16.25
N LEU A 5 7.21 1.90 15.73
CA LEU A 5 7.89 1.01 14.79
C LEU A 5 8.15 1.79 13.49
N GLU A 6 9.38 2.29 13.35
CA GLU A 6 10.21 2.11 12.15
C GLU A 6 9.61 2.59 10.82
N ARG A 7 8.80 3.66 10.81
CA ARG A 7 8.48 4.36 9.56
C ARG A 7 9.64 5.23 9.06
N GLY A 8 10.61 5.56 9.92
CA GLY A 8 11.69 6.50 9.63
C GLY A 8 12.95 5.94 8.96
N ASP A 9 13.11 4.62 8.85
CA ASP A 9 14.31 3.98 8.28
C ASP A 9 14.02 3.17 6.99
N ARG A 10 12.73 2.95 6.68
CA ARG A 10 12.31 2.20 5.48
C ARG A 10 12.37 3.10 4.25
N ASP A 11 13.17 2.69 3.26
CA ASP A 11 13.20 3.31 1.94
C ASP A 11 11.93 2.93 1.15
N LEU A 12 10.88 3.74 1.31
CA LEU A 12 9.57 3.48 0.70
C LEU A 12 9.62 3.54 -0.83
N ALA A 13 10.53 4.33 -1.40
CA ALA A 13 10.74 4.41 -2.84
C ALA A 13 11.34 3.10 -3.37
N ALA A 14 12.40 2.60 -2.74
CA ALA A 14 12.99 1.31 -3.10
C ALA A 14 12.02 0.15 -2.87
N GLU A 15 11.18 0.20 -1.83
CA GLU A 15 10.09 -0.77 -1.65
C GLU A 15 9.06 -0.67 -2.78
N LEU A 16 8.71 0.54 -3.25
CA LEU A 16 7.78 0.75 -4.36
C LEU A 16 8.30 0.17 -5.68
N GLU A 17 9.60 0.32 -5.95
CA GLU A 17 10.29 -0.22 -7.13
C GLU A 17 10.44 -1.75 -7.09
N SER A 18 10.26 -2.36 -5.92
CA SER A 18 10.37 -3.82 -5.77
C SER A 18 9.26 -4.54 -6.53
N PRO A 19 9.57 -5.64 -7.25
CA PRO A 19 8.55 -6.47 -7.90
C PRO A 19 7.54 -7.07 -6.90
N ALA A 20 7.89 -7.13 -5.61
CA ALA A 20 7.00 -7.59 -4.55
C ALA A 20 5.79 -6.66 -4.34
N THR A 21 5.86 -5.41 -4.81
CA THR A 21 4.85 -4.37 -4.56
C THR A 21 3.65 -4.45 -5.52
N GLY A 22 3.83 -5.08 -6.68
CA GLY A 22 2.86 -5.07 -7.77
C GLY A 22 3.07 -3.90 -8.72
N GLN A 23 2.53 -4.00 -9.93
CA GLN A 23 2.83 -3.08 -11.03
C GLN A 23 1.81 -1.94 -11.20
N VAL A 24 0.56 -2.15 -10.78
CA VAL A 24 -0.55 -1.22 -11.05
C VAL A 24 -1.37 -0.98 -9.80
N GLY A 25 -1.79 0.26 -9.58
CA GLY A 25 -2.65 0.67 -8.48
C GLY A 25 -2.06 1.75 -7.59
N ILE A 26 -2.80 2.09 -6.55
CA ILE A 26 -2.48 3.17 -5.60
C ILE A 26 -1.42 2.65 -4.62
N PRO A 27 -0.24 3.30 -4.51
CA PRO A 27 0.77 2.89 -3.56
C PRO A 27 0.28 3.13 -2.13
N VAL A 28 0.36 2.08 -1.32
CA VAL A 28 -0.08 2.06 0.07
C VAL A 28 0.94 1.33 0.91
N ASP A 29 1.11 1.78 2.15
CA ASP A 29 1.65 0.94 3.20
C ASP A 29 0.52 -0.03 3.59
N ALA A 30 0.76 -1.33 3.50
CA ALA A 30 -0.24 -2.33 3.87
C ALA A 30 0.35 -3.37 4.84
N ILE A 31 -0.48 -3.87 5.73
CA ILE A 31 -0.13 -4.92 6.69
C ILE A 31 -0.67 -6.27 6.24
N CYS A 32 0.21 -7.27 6.18
CA CYS A 32 -0.16 -8.66 5.94
C CYS A 32 -0.96 -9.21 7.12
N THR A 33 -2.18 -9.69 6.88
CA THR A 33 -3.03 -10.28 7.92
C THR A 33 -2.51 -11.62 8.44
N GLY A 34 -1.68 -12.32 7.67
CA GLY A 34 -1.09 -13.61 8.06
C GLY A 34 0.13 -13.49 8.99
N CYS A 35 1.02 -12.51 8.78
CA CYS A 35 2.28 -12.40 9.54
C CYS A 35 2.57 -11.02 10.13
N GLY A 36 1.66 -10.05 9.97
CA GLY A 36 1.80 -8.70 10.51
C GLY A 36 2.88 -7.84 9.86
N ARG A 37 3.54 -8.31 8.79
CA ARG A 37 4.55 -7.51 8.07
C ARG A 37 3.89 -6.32 7.38
N ILE A 38 4.43 -5.13 7.59
CA ILE A 38 4.11 -3.93 6.81
C ILE A 38 5.07 -3.86 5.62
N HIS A 39 4.55 -3.56 4.43
CA HIS A 39 5.33 -3.36 3.21
C HIS A 39 4.55 -2.44 2.26
N VAL A 40 5.25 -1.70 1.41
CA VAL A 40 4.61 -0.97 0.31
C VAL A 40 3.95 -1.97 -0.65
N LYS A 41 2.71 -1.70 -1.03
CA LYS A 41 1.92 -2.48 -1.99
C LYS A 41 1.17 -1.52 -2.90
N ARG A 42 0.79 -1.95 -4.09
CA ARG A 42 -0.19 -1.24 -4.90
C ARG A 42 -1.58 -1.84 -4.67
N SER A 43 -2.46 -1.05 -4.08
CA SER A 43 -3.87 -1.38 -3.94
C SER A 43 -4.54 -1.27 -5.31
N PRO A 44 -5.20 -2.32 -5.81
CA PRO A 44 -5.91 -2.25 -7.08
C PRO A 44 -7.11 -1.29 -6.94
N LEU A 45 -7.53 -0.69 -8.05
CA LEU A 45 -8.66 0.25 -8.06
C LEU A 45 -9.97 -0.41 -7.63
N GLU A 46 -10.13 -1.71 -7.89
CA GLU A 46 -11.28 -2.51 -7.40
C GLU A 46 -11.36 -2.60 -5.87
N ALA A 47 -10.27 -2.32 -5.16
CA ALA A 47 -10.25 -2.27 -3.71
C ALA A 47 -10.58 -0.87 -3.15
N VAL A 48 -10.77 0.14 -4.01
CA VAL A 48 -11.32 1.43 -3.62
C VAL A 48 -12.83 1.25 -3.39
N ARG A 49 -13.35 1.83 -2.31
CA ARG A 49 -14.78 1.80 -2.02
C ARG A 49 -15.53 2.56 -3.10
N GLU A 50 -16.71 2.04 -3.48
CA GLU A 50 -17.55 2.67 -4.52
C GLU A 50 -17.87 4.14 -4.23
N ALA A 51 -18.01 4.52 -2.96
CA ALA A 51 -18.25 5.89 -2.53
C ALA A 51 -17.09 6.86 -2.81
N SER A 52 -15.90 6.34 -3.08
CA SER A 52 -14.65 7.09 -3.22
C SER A 52 -14.03 6.91 -4.62
N THR A 53 -14.76 6.29 -5.57
CA THR A 53 -14.30 6.06 -6.95
C THR A 53 -14.13 7.37 -7.73
N ASP A 54 -14.88 8.42 -7.36
CA ASP A 54 -14.80 9.76 -7.99
C ASP A 54 -13.70 10.65 -7.35
N THR A 55 -13.06 10.18 -6.27
CA THR A 55 -11.99 10.90 -5.57
C THR A 55 -10.67 10.75 -6.31
N GLU A 56 -9.90 11.83 -6.44
CA GLU A 56 -8.58 11.75 -7.05
C GLU A 56 -7.66 10.80 -6.27
N PRO A 57 -6.82 9.97 -6.95
CA PRO A 57 -5.95 9.00 -6.27
C PRO A 57 -5.01 9.59 -5.23
N THR A 58 -4.64 10.86 -5.38
CA THR A 58 -3.80 11.63 -4.46
C THR A 58 -4.54 12.10 -3.20
N GLU A 59 -5.87 12.17 -3.25
CA GLU A 59 -6.75 12.57 -2.14
C GLU A 59 -7.36 11.38 -1.38
N LEU A 60 -7.14 10.15 -1.87
CA LEU A 60 -7.64 8.94 -1.20
C LEU A 60 -7.03 8.76 0.19
N GLU A 61 -7.88 8.41 1.17
CA GLU A 61 -7.46 8.04 2.50
C GLU A 61 -7.58 6.52 2.72
N VAL A 62 -6.98 6.02 3.79
CA VAL A 62 -7.00 4.59 4.14
C VAL A 62 -8.43 4.05 4.29
N ARG A 63 -9.35 4.89 4.79
CA ARG A 63 -10.76 4.53 4.95
C ARG A 63 -11.48 4.28 3.63
N ASP A 64 -10.98 4.88 2.54
CA ASP A 64 -11.51 4.74 1.20
C ASP A 64 -11.05 3.44 0.54
N LEU A 65 -10.10 2.75 1.14
CA LEU A 65 -9.58 1.48 0.65
C LEU A 65 -10.13 0.30 1.46
N THR A 66 -10.19 -0.84 0.80
CA THR A 66 -10.54 -2.13 1.39
C THR A 66 -9.34 -3.07 1.38
N SER A 67 -9.46 -4.17 2.11
CA SER A 67 -8.45 -5.23 2.08
C SER A 67 -8.36 -5.84 0.68
N PHE A 68 -7.14 -6.07 0.19
CA PHE A 68 -6.91 -6.71 -1.10
C PHE A 68 -6.00 -7.92 -0.95
N LYS A 69 -6.05 -8.83 -1.92
CA LYS A 69 -5.26 -10.06 -1.90
C LYS A 69 -3.96 -9.86 -2.67
N HIS A 70 -2.82 -10.14 -2.04
CA HIS A 70 -1.51 -10.09 -2.69
C HIS A 70 -0.53 -11.09 -2.08
N VAL A 71 0.49 -11.47 -2.84
CA VAL A 71 1.60 -12.31 -2.36
C VAL A 71 2.34 -11.65 -1.21
N CYS A 72 2.54 -12.42 -0.14
CA CYS A 72 3.46 -12.11 0.94
C CYS A 72 4.67 -13.03 0.88
N HIS A 73 5.85 -12.46 0.59
CA HIS A 73 7.09 -13.23 0.48
C HIS A 73 7.53 -13.86 1.81
N ARG A 74 7.13 -13.28 2.95
CA ARG A 74 7.38 -13.88 4.28
C ARG A 74 6.49 -15.09 4.55
N CYS A 75 5.22 -15.02 4.15
CA CYS A 75 4.29 -16.15 4.27
C CYS A 75 4.41 -17.16 3.13
N GLN A 76 5.12 -16.80 2.05
CA GLN A 76 5.25 -17.57 0.81
C GLN A 76 3.90 -17.96 0.18
N THR A 77 2.87 -17.12 0.37
CA THR A 77 1.52 -17.37 -0.15
C THR A 77 0.78 -16.05 -0.42
N ALA A 78 -0.29 -16.14 -1.22
CA ALA A 78 -1.23 -15.04 -1.40
C ALA A 78 -2.09 -14.91 -0.15
N THR A 79 -2.07 -13.72 0.46
CA THR A 79 -2.78 -13.40 1.70
C THR A 79 -3.51 -12.08 1.56
N TRP A 80 -4.36 -11.77 2.53
CA TRP A 80 -5.04 -10.48 2.61
C TRP A 80 -4.11 -9.44 3.22
N TRP A 81 -4.08 -8.27 2.61
CA TRP A 81 -3.36 -7.10 3.06
C TRP A 81 -4.34 -5.99 3.37
N ASN A 82 -4.21 -5.40 4.56
CA ASN A 82 -5.02 -4.26 4.96
C ASN A 82 -4.21 -2.98 4.75
N PRO A 83 -4.70 -2.02 3.95
CA PRO A 83 -4.08 -0.70 3.85
C PRO A 83 -4.02 -0.04 5.24
N VAL A 84 -2.89 0.58 5.57
CA VAL A 84 -2.70 1.35 6.81
C VAL A 84 -2.24 2.78 6.57
N ALA A 85 -1.73 3.10 5.38
CA ALA A 85 -1.54 4.47 4.89
C ALA A 85 -1.57 4.52 3.35
N VAL A 86 -2.14 5.58 2.80
CA VAL A 86 -1.99 5.91 1.38
C VAL A 86 -0.69 6.69 1.20
N LEU A 87 0.11 6.31 0.22
CA LEU A 87 1.41 6.95 -0.07
C LEU A 87 1.26 7.88 -1.28
N SER A 88 0.32 8.83 -1.19
CA SER A 88 -0.01 9.78 -2.26
C SER A 88 1.21 10.57 -2.73
N GLY A 89 2.13 10.90 -1.83
CA GLY A 89 3.41 11.52 -2.16
C GLY A 89 4.27 10.74 -3.15
N LEU A 90 4.13 9.41 -3.22
CA LEU A 90 4.85 8.60 -4.21
C LEU A 90 4.18 8.64 -5.60
N LEU A 91 2.86 8.88 -5.68
CA LEU A 91 2.15 9.04 -6.97
C LEU A 91 2.60 10.32 -7.69
N GLU A 92 2.85 11.39 -6.94
CA GLU A 92 3.31 12.68 -7.49
C GLU A 92 4.69 12.55 -8.16
N HIS A 93 5.53 11.62 -7.71
CA HIS A 93 6.85 11.35 -8.30
C HIS A 93 6.80 10.46 -9.55
N GLU A 94 5.70 9.75 -9.81
CA GLU A 94 5.53 8.96 -11.04
C GLU A 94 5.08 9.80 -12.24
N GLY A 95 4.55 11.02 -12.01
CA GLY A 95 3.97 11.91 -13.03
C GLY A 95 4.84 13.10 -13.46
N GLY A 96 6.10 13.16 -13.06
CA GLY A 96 7.00 14.28 -13.37
C GLY A 96 7.82 14.05 -14.65
N GLU A 97 7.44 14.75 -15.73
CA GLU A 97 8.33 15.12 -16.84
C GLU A 97 8.62 16.64 -16.82
#